data_AF-A0A7J2PXA4-F1
#
_entry.id   AF-A0A7J2PXA4-F1
#
_cell.length_a   1.000
_cell.length_b   1.000
_cell.length_c   1.000
_cell.angle_alpha   90.00
_cell.angle_beta   90.00
_cell.angle_gamma   90.00
#
_symmetry.space_group_name_H-M   'P 1'
#
loop_
_entity.id
_entity.type
_entity.pdbx_description
1 polymer ?
#
loop_
_entity_poly.entity_id
_entity_poly.type
_entity_poly.pdbx_seq_one_letter_code
_entity_poly.pdbx_strand_id
1 'polypeptide(L)'
;MAEKVKVAFMQLSDCWGCHQSLINTHLGLLPVLPALDIVYWPTVVDFKHASLKAREPGSVLVGFIEGAIRTKEDYDNVELMREKCALIIAFGTCACYG
;
A
#
# COMPACT_ATOMS: atom_id res chain seq x y z
N MET A 1 4.36 -24.90 -1.91
CA MET A 1 3.76 -23.78 -1.15
C MET A 1 3.12 -22.85 -2.17
N ALA A 2 1.89 -22.37 -1.92
CA ALA A 2 1.23 -21.44 -2.84
C ALA A 2 2.04 -20.13 -2.95
N GLU A 3 2.06 -19.52 -4.14
CA GLU A 3 2.75 -18.25 -4.37
C GLU A 3 2.08 -17.14 -3.55
N LYS A 4 2.87 -16.40 -2.76
CA LYS A 4 2.37 -15.30 -1.93
C LYS A 4 1.94 -14.14 -2.81
N VAL A 5 0.86 -13.47 -2.41
CA VAL A 5 0.32 -12.32 -3.13
C VAL A 5 1.12 -11.07 -2.77
N LYS A 6 1.78 -10.47 -3.77
CA LYS A 6 2.52 -9.23 -3.60
C LYS A 6 1.57 -8.04 -3.41
N VAL A 7 1.74 -7.33 -2.30
CA VAL A 7 0.95 -6.14 -1.95
C VAL A 7 1.82 -4.96 -1.54
N ALA A 8 1.36 -3.75 -1.83
CA ALA A 8 2.00 -2.50 -1.44
C ALA A 8 1.01 -1.57 -0.74
N PHE A 9 1.48 -0.81 0.25
CA PHE A 9 0.71 0.17 1.01
C PHE A 9 1.41 1.52 0.91
N MET A 10 0.73 2.51 0.35
CA MET A 10 1.21 3.88 0.19
C MET A 10 0.49 4.81 1.15
N GLN A 11 1.27 5.74 1.70
CA GLN A 11 0.83 6.81 2.59
C GLN A 11 1.03 8.13 1.86
N LEU A 12 -0.01 8.96 1.85
CA LEU A 12 0.00 10.30 1.28
C LEU A 12 -0.20 11.32 2.41
N SER A 13 -0.99 12.37 2.17
CA SER A 13 -1.49 13.22 3.24
C SER A 13 -2.56 12.49 4.07
N ASP A 14 -2.14 11.79 5.11
CA ASP A 14 -2.98 10.96 5.96
C ASP A 14 -2.79 11.18 7.47
N CYS A 15 -3.58 10.47 8.28
CA CYS A 15 -3.47 10.39 9.74
C CYS A 15 -3.12 8.98 10.25
N TRP A 16 -2.78 8.06 9.36
CA TRP A 16 -2.53 6.63 9.60
C TRP A 16 -3.72 5.80 10.12
N GLY A 17 -4.91 6.40 10.22
CA GLY A 17 -6.08 5.76 10.83
C GLY A 17 -6.58 4.54 10.06
N CYS A 18 -6.43 4.50 8.73
CA CYS A 18 -6.92 3.37 7.93
C CYS A 18 -5.99 2.17 8.11
N HIS A 19 -4.68 2.37 8.02
CA HIS A 19 -3.66 1.36 8.35
C HIS A 19 -3.78 0.86 9.80
N GLN A 20 -4.01 1.74 10.78
CA GLN A 20 -4.24 1.33 12.17
C GLN A 20 -5.49 0.44 12.29
N SER A 21 -6.58 0.81 11.60
CA SER A 21 -7.83 0.04 11.59
C SER A 21 -7.62 -1.37 11.04
N LEU A 22 -6.85 -1.52 9.96
CA LEU A 22 -6.46 -2.83 9.42
C LEU A 22 -5.76 -3.68 10.48
N ILE A 23 -4.74 -3.12 11.15
CA ILE A 23 -3.95 -3.84 12.16
C ILE A 23 -4.78 -4.18 13.41
N ASN A 24 -5.77 -3.35 13.74
CA ASN A 24 -6.71 -3.58 14.85
C ASN A 24 -7.62 -4.81 14.64
N THR A 25 -7.56 -5.45 13.47
CA THR A 25 -8.23 -6.75 13.21
C THR A 25 -7.56 -7.90 13.99
N HIS A 26 -6.37 -7.69 14.55
CA HIS A 26 -5.67 -8.63 15.44
C HIS A 26 -5.63 -10.08 14.90
N LEU A 27 -6.28 -11.02 15.59
CA LEU A 27 -6.29 -12.44 15.23
C LEU A 27 -6.96 -12.70 13.88
N GLY A 28 -7.83 -11.81 13.40
CA GLY A 28 -8.44 -11.93 12.08
C GLY A 28 -7.42 -11.78 10.93
N LEU A 29 -6.23 -11.25 11.20
CA LEU A 29 -5.15 -11.18 10.21
C LEU A 29 -4.30 -12.46 10.14
N LEU A 30 -4.33 -13.34 11.15
CA LEU A 30 -3.57 -14.58 11.17
C LEU A 30 -3.79 -15.49 9.93
N PRO A 31 -5.01 -15.66 9.39
CA PRO A 31 -5.19 -16.47 8.19
C PRO A 31 -4.72 -15.78 6.90
N VAL A 32 -4.54 -14.45 6.90
CA VAL A 32 -4.28 -13.67 5.67
C VAL A 32 -2.81 -13.28 5.56
N LEU A 33 -2.18 -12.79 6.63
CA LEU A 33 -0.79 -12.31 6.60
C LEU A 33 0.21 -13.31 6.02
N PRO A 34 0.15 -14.63 6.32
CA PRO A 34 1.08 -15.60 5.74
C PRO A 34 0.96 -15.74 4.21
N ALA A 35 -0.20 -15.41 3.65
CA ALA A 35 -0.45 -15.45 2.21
C ALA A 35 0.01 -14.18 1.48
N LEU A 36 0.39 -13.12 2.21
CA LEU A 36 0.83 -11.86 1.64
C LEU A 36 2.36 -11.75 1.60
N ASP A 37 2.86 -11.17 0.52
CA ASP A 37 4.22 -10.64 0.41
C ASP A 37 4.13 -9.11 0.40
N ILE A 38 4.39 -8.49 1.56
CA ILE A 38 4.30 -7.04 1.74
C ILE A 38 5.61 -6.42 1.25
N VAL A 39 5.59 -5.93 0.01
CA VAL A 39 6.80 -5.46 -0.68
C VAL A 39 7.07 -3.97 -0.48
N TYR A 40 6.07 -3.25 0.03
CA TYR A 40 6.20 -1.84 0.39
C TYR A 40 5.13 -1.49 1.42
N TRP A 41 5.56 -1.04 2.60
CA TRP A 41 4.72 -0.43 3.63
C TRP A 41 5.69 0.24 4.62
N PRO A 42 6.10 1.49 4.37
CA PRO A 42 7.35 2.03 4.93
C PRO A 42 7.38 2.12 6.47
N THR A 43 6.21 2.12 7.13
CA THR A 43 6.09 2.08 8.60
C THR A 43 6.15 0.65 9.18
N VAL A 44 5.91 -0.39 8.38
CA VAL A 44 5.74 -1.78 8.85
C VAL A 44 6.85 -2.71 8.38
N VAL A 45 7.38 -2.49 7.17
CA VAL A 45 8.49 -3.27 6.59
C VAL A 45 9.67 -2.34 6.26
N ASP A 46 10.88 -2.88 6.22
CA ASP A 46 12.09 -2.05 6.09
C ASP A 46 12.36 -1.51 4.66
N PHE A 47 11.49 -1.84 3.70
CA PHE A 47 11.60 -1.34 2.33
C PHE A 47 11.33 0.17 2.26
N LYS A 48 12.27 0.91 1.66
CA LYS A 48 12.17 2.36 1.45
C LYS A 48 11.61 2.70 0.07
N HIS A 49 11.32 3.97 -0.18
CA HIS A 49 10.76 4.48 -1.44
C HIS A 49 11.51 3.99 -2.70
N ALA A 50 12.85 3.97 -2.64
CA ALA A 50 13.68 3.46 -3.74
C ALA A 50 13.41 1.98 -4.07
N SER A 51 13.02 1.18 -3.06
CA SER A 51 12.68 -0.23 -3.24
C SER A 51 11.41 -0.41 -4.06
N LEU A 52 10.43 0.50 -3.91
CA LEU A 52 9.21 0.50 -4.74
C LEU A 52 9.50 0.98 -6.16
N LYS A 53 10.30 2.05 -6.32
CA LYS A 53 10.71 2.58 -7.63
C LYS A 53 11.41 1.54 -8.49
N ALA A 54 12.30 0.75 -7.90
CA ALA A 54 13.09 -0.27 -8.58
C ALA A 54 12.28 -1.51 -9.01
N ARG A 55 11.00 -1.63 -8.62
CA ARG A 55 10.17 -2.77 -9.02
C ARG A 55 9.75 -2.65 -10.47
N GLU A 56 9.59 -3.81 -11.11
CA GLU A 56 9.03 -3.87 -12.45
C GLU A 56 7.58 -3.35 -12.49
N PRO A 57 7.17 -2.65 -13.56
CA PRO A 57 5.79 -2.23 -13.76
C PRO A 57 4.81 -3.40 -13.63
N GLY A 58 3.67 -3.19 -12.97
CA GLY A 58 2.65 -4.22 -12.73
C GLY A 58 3.09 -5.43 -11.89
N SER A 59 4.28 -5.44 -11.30
CA SER A 59 4.79 -6.58 -10.53
C SER A 59 4.17 -6.76 -9.14
N VAL A 60 3.36 -5.80 -8.69
CA VAL A 60 2.56 -5.86 -7.46
C VAL A 60 1.11 -6.11 -7.83
N LEU A 61 0.45 -7.11 -7.24
CA LEU A 61 -0.92 -7.43 -7.63
C LEU A 61 -1.88 -6.34 -7.13
N VAL A 62 -1.78 -5.96 -5.86
CA VAL A 62 -2.68 -4.99 -5.23
C VAL A 62 -1.89 -3.94 -4.46
N GLY A 63 -2.14 -2.67 -4.80
CA GLY A 63 -1.68 -1.53 -4.03
C GLY A 63 -2.83 -0.90 -3.24
N PHE A 64 -2.57 -0.52 -2.00
CA PHE A 64 -3.47 0.24 -1.15
C PHE A 64 -2.93 1.66 -1.02
N ILE A 65 -3.81 2.65 -1.15
CA ILE A 65 -3.46 4.05 -0.98
C ILE A 65 -4.30 4.61 0.16
N GLU A 66 -3.64 5.10 1.21
CA GLU A 66 -4.26 5.88 2.29
C GLU A 66 -3.86 7.35 2.15
N GLY A 67 -4.81 8.25 2.44
CA GLY A 67 -4.59 9.70 2.43
C GLY A 67 -5.00 10.39 1.15
N ALA A 68 -5.09 11.72 1.23
CA ALA A 68 -5.45 12.58 0.12
C ALA A 68 -4.23 12.99 -0.70
N ILE A 69 -4.45 13.34 -1.96
CA ILE A 69 -3.43 13.95 -2.83
C ILE A 69 -3.42 15.45 -2.58
N ARG A 70 -2.47 15.95 -1.79
CA ARG A 70 -2.37 17.37 -1.44
C ARG A 70 -1.17 18.05 -2.09
N THR A 71 -0.09 17.32 -2.29
CA THR A 71 1.20 17.83 -2.77
C THR A 71 1.59 17.19 -4.10
N LYS A 72 2.62 17.76 -4.75
CA LYS A 72 3.21 17.15 -5.94
C LYS A 72 3.83 15.79 -5.64
N GLU A 73 4.44 15.64 -4.46
CA GLU A 73 4.98 14.36 -3.99
C GLU A 73 3.87 13.31 -3.84
N ASP A 74 2.71 13.68 -3.28
CA ASP A 74 1.57 12.77 -3.20
C ASP A 74 1.12 12.29 -4.58
N TYR A 75 1.00 13.22 -5.53
CA TYR A 75 0.63 12.90 -6.91
C TYR A 75 1.64 11.94 -7.56
N ASP A 76 2.94 12.22 -7.43
CA ASP A 76 4.00 11.39 -8.00
C ASP A 76 4.02 9.99 -7.36
N ASN A 77 3.69 9.89 -6.07
CA ASN A 77 3.54 8.62 -5.36
C ASN A 77 2.32 7.82 -5.85
N VAL A 78 1.20 8.47 -6.18
CA VAL A 78 0.03 7.80 -6.76
C VAL A 78 0.33 7.29 -8.16
N GLU A 79 0.98 8.09 -9.01
CA GLU A 79 1.40 7.66 -10.34
C GLU A 79 2.39 6.48 -10.25
N LEU A 80 3.35 6.53 -9.33
CA LEU A 80 4.25 5.41 -9.07
C LEU A 80 3.49 4.15 -8.64
N MET A 81 2.58 4.27 -7.68
CA MET A 81 1.73 3.15 -7.25
C MET A 81 0.91 2.61 -8.42
N ARG A 82 0.40 3.50 -9.28
CA ARG A 82 -0.39 3.13 -10.43
C ARG A 82 0.40 2.34 -11.46
N GLU A 83 1.67 2.71 -11.68
CA GLU A 83 2.61 2.00 -12.55
C GLU A 83 3.01 0.63 -11.99
N LYS A 84 3.29 0.54 -10.69
CA LYS A 84 3.81 -0.68 -10.06
C LYS A 84 2.73 -1.71 -9.72
N CYS A 85 1.48 -1.28 -9.53
CA CYS A 85 0.39 -2.15 -9.08
C CYS A 85 -0.61 -2.45 -10.20
N ALA A 86 -1.03 -3.70 -10.32
CA ALA A 86 -2.10 -4.10 -11.25
C ALA A 86 -3.47 -3.56 -10.81
N LEU A 87 -3.79 -3.64 -9.52
CA LEU A 87 -4.99 -3.08 -8.90
C LEU A 87 -4.64 -2.04 -7.85
N ILE A 88 -5.45 -0.98 -7.73
CA ILE A 88 -5.36 0.00 -6.63
C ILE A 88 -6.66 -0.01 -5.84
N ILE A 89 -6.53 0.01 -4.53
CA ILE A 89 -7.61 0.22 -3.57
C ILE A 89 -7.37 1.58 -2.89
N ALA A 90 -8.31 2.50 -3.07
CA ALA A 90 -8.38 3.72 -2.26
C ALA A 90 -8.91 3.32 -0.87
N PHE A 91 -8.06 3.40 0.15
CA PHE A 91 -8.36 2.92 1.49
C PHE A 91 -8.67 4.09 2.42
N GLY A 92 -9.97 4.29 2.68
CA GLY A 92 -10.48 5.33 3.56
C GLY A 92 -11.02 6.56 2.83
N THR A 93 -11.77 7.39 3.54
CA THR A 93 -12.49 8.55 2.98
C THR A 93 -11.56 9.55 2.30
N CYS A 94 -10.40 9.87 2.90
CA CYS A 94 -9.44 10.81 2.32
C CYS A 94 -8.89 10.32 0.97
N ALA A 95 -8.58 9.03 0.85
CA ALA A 95 -8.11 8.46 -0.42
C ALA A 95 -9.21 8.41 -1.49
N CYS A 96 -10.47 8.25 -1.09
CA CYS A 96 -11.59 8.21 -2.02
C CYS A 96 -12.05 9.61 -2.46
N TYR A 97 -12.04 10.60 -1.57
CA TYR A 97 -12.79 11.85 -1.74
C TYR A 97 -12.02 13.13 -1.39
N GLY A 98 -10.82 13.02 -0.80
CA GLY A 98 -10.05 14.16 -0.26
C GLY A 98 -10.25 14.35 1.24
#